data_AF-A0A2E7SWY3-F1
#
_entry.id   AF-A0A2E7SWY3-F1
#
_cell.length_a   1.000
_cell.length_b   1.000
_cell.length_c   1.000
_cell.angle_alpha   90.00
_cell.angle_beta   90.00
_cell.angle_gamma   90.00
#
_symmetry.space_group_name_H-M   'P 1'
#
loop_
_entity.id
_entity.type
_entity.pdbx_description
1 polymer ?
#
loop_
_entity_poly.entity_id
_entity_poly.type
_entity_poly.pdbx_seq_one_letter_code
_entity_poly.pdbx_strand_id
1 'polypeptide(L)'
;MTWNSTINVRASIEAPLLMEVMGMKLRFGAEFGNYGFEDSMPPQTAELKGTTAMGLVSFPIGPGKIKVGVGVIGKSVGSMFEASYGLRLGSLNARVGVRYATILTPGADVQENWITVPSSLGWMDGLVAVGINL
;
A
#
# COMPACT_ATOMS: atom_id res chain seq x y z
N MET A 1 4.43 -16.08 -15.54
CA MET A 1 3.52 -15.01 -16.00
C MET A 1 4.25 -13.69 -15.82
N THR A 2 4.44 -12.93 -16.88
CA THR A 2 5.06 -11.59 -16.86
C THR A 2 3.96 -10.56 -16.72
N TRP A 3 4.00 -9.75 -15.67
CA TRP A 3 2.97 -8.75 -15.35
C TRP A 3 3.50 -7.36 -15.70
N ASN A 4 2.68 -6.58 -16.41
CA ASN A 4 2.95 -5.17 -16.62
C ASN A 4 2.24 -4.37 -15.52
N SER A 5 2.94 -3.39 -14.96
CA SER A 5 2.42 -2.56 -13.88
C SER A 5 2.05 -1.18 -14.39
N THR A 6 0.90 -0.68 -13.97
CA THR A 6 0.45 0.69 -14.26
C THR A 6 0.85 1.63 -13.13
N ILE A 7 0.97 2.93 -13.42
CA ILE A 7 1.16 3.95 -12.39
C ILE A 7 -0.10 4.01 -11.51
N ASN A 8 0.08 3.80 -10.21
CA ASN A 8 -0.98 3.83 -9.22
C ASN A 8 -0.87 5.07 -8.34
N VAL A 9 -2.01 5.63 -7.94
CA VAL A 9 -2.11 6.84 -7.10
C VAL A 9 -2.79 6.48 -5.79
N ARG A 10 -2.22 6.97 -4.69
CA ARG A 10 -2.72 6.76 -3.34
C ARG A 10 -2.73 8.10 -2.60
N ALA A 11 -3.85 8.37 -1.93
CA ALA A 11 -4.02 9.51 -1.05
C ALA A 11 -4.10 9.00 0.40
N SER A 12 -3.19 9.44 1.26
CA SER A 12 -3.14 9.07 2.67
C SER A 12 -3.33 10.29 3.56
N ILE A 13 -4.21 10.20 4.54
CA ILE A 13 -4.36 11.17 5.63
C ILE A 13 -3.87 10.52 6.93
N GLU A 14 -3.01 11.23 7.66
CA GLU A 14 -2.53 10.82 8.97
C GLU A 14 -3.03 11.82 10.01
N ALA A 15 -3.43 11.32 11.17
CA ALA A 15 -3.81 12.15 12.30
C ALA A 15 -2.63 13.05 12.71
N PRO A 16 -2.91 14.30 13.11
CA PRO A 16 -1.86 15.22 13.58
C PRO A 16 -1.26 14.77 14.91
N LEU A 17 -2.01 13.97 15.69
CA LEU A 17 -1.58 13.48 16.99
C LEU A 17 -0.55 12.36 16.87
N LEU A 18 0.62 12.59 17.45
CA LEU A 18 1.63 11.56 17.66
C LEU A 18 1.36 10.88 19.00
N MET A 19 0.97 9.61 18.97
CA MET A 19 0.74 8.82 20.17
C MET A 19 2.02 8.06 20.53
N GLU A 20 2.27 7.88 21.82
CA GLU A 20 3.38 7.08 22.32
C GLU A 20 2.83 5.82 22.97
N VAL A 21 3.17 4.67 22.41
CA VAL A 21 2.74 3.35 22.89
C VAL A 21 3.99 2.51 23.07
N MET A 22 4.24 2.03 24.29
CA MET A 22 5.40 1.19 24.60
C MET A 22 6.76 1.81 24.17
N GLY A 23 6.90 3.14 24.28
CA GLY A 23 8.10 3.88 23.85
C GLY A 23 8.22 4.08 22.32
N MET A 24 7.26 3.58 21.54
CA MET A 24 7.18 3.82 20.10
C MET A 24 6.23 4.98 19.80
N LYS A 25 6.70 5.93 18.99
CA LYS A 25 5.89 7.04 18.49
C LYS A 25 5.15 6.60 17.23
N LEU A 26 3.84 6.72 17.21
CA LEU A 26 2.99 6.30 16.09
C LEU A 26 1.89 7.32 15.76
N ARG A 27 1.43 7.32 14.51
CA ARG A 27 0.24 8.07 14.06
C ARG A 27 -0.72 7.14 13.35
N PHE A 28 -2.00 7.27 13.67
CA PHE A 28 -3.06 6.60 12.95
C PHE A 28 -3.43 7.38 11.69
N GLY A 29 -3.90 6.69 10.67
CA GLY A 29 -4.31 7.30 9.42
C GLY A 29 -5.23 6.42 8.61
N ALA A 30 -5.63 6.93 7.45
CA ALA A 30 -6.36 6.19 6.45
C ALA A 30 -5.74 6.46 5.08
N GLU A 31 -5.87 5.50 4.17
CA GLU A 31 -5.40 5.64 2.80
C GLU A 31 -6.40 5.05 1.82
N PHE A 32 -6.60 5.78 0.73
CA PHE A 32 -7.40 5.35 -0.40
C PHE A 32 -6.56 5.42 -1.67
N GLY A 33 -6.70 4.45 -2.55
CA GLY A 33 -6.01 4.47 -3.83
C GLY A 33 -6.42 3.34 -4.74
N ASN A 34 -5.61 3.11 -5.78
CA ASN A 34 -5.84 2.06 -6.76
C ASN A 34 -4.63 1.14 -6.91
N TYR A 35 -4.87 0.00 -7.53
CA TYR A 35 -3.84 -0.93 -8.01
C TYR A 35 -4.25 -1.47 -9.37
N GLY A 36 -3.25 -1.85 -10.18
CA GLY A 36 -3.50 -2.40 -11.49
C GLY A 36 -2.32 -3.15 -12.08
N PHE A 37 -2.59 -4.40 -12.49
CA PHE A 37 -1.67 -5.30 -13.16
C PHE A 37 -2.35 -5.93 -14.37
N GLU A 38 -1.65 -5.97 -15.49
CA GLU A 38 -2.11 -6.58 -16.74
C GLU A 38 -1.09 -7.63 -17.20
N ASP A 39 -1.55 -8.70 -17.84
CA ASP A 39 -0.65 -9.68 -18.45
C ASP A 39 0.15 -9.04 -19.59
N SER A 40 1.46 -9.32 -19.64
CA SER A 40 2.37 -8.75 -20.63
C SER A 40 2.33 -9.45 -21.99
N MET A 41 1.71 -10.64 -22.09
CA MET A 41 1.65 -11.41 -23.35
C MET A 41 0.24 -11.38 -23.99
N PRO A 42 0.13 -11.22 -25.32
CA PRO A 42 -1.14 -11.44 -26.03
C PRO A 42 -1.66 -12.86 -25.74
N PRO A 43 -2.94 -13.06 -25.38
CA PRO A 43 -4.09 -12.17 -25.61
C PRO A 43 -4.49 -11.25 -24.44
N GLN A 44 -3.62 -11.00 -23.45
CA GLN A 44 -3.90 -10.13 -22.29
C GLN A 44 -5.17 -10.50 -21.52
N THR A 45 -5.39 -11.79 -21.29
CA THR A 45 -6.66 -12.30 -20.74
C THR A 45 -6.78 -12.17 -19.22
N ALA A 46 -5.70 -11.81 -18.51
CA ALA A 46 -5.68 -11.68 -17.06
C ALA A 46 -5.39 -10.23 -16.64
N GLU A 47 -6.36 -9.63 -15.95
CA GLU A 47 -6.28 -8.27 -15.42
C GLU A 47 -6.63 -8.29 -13.93
N LEU A 48 -5.79 -7.63 -13.12
CA LEU A 48 -5.99 -7.44 -11.70
C LEU A 48 -5.97 -5.94 -11.40
N LYS A 49 -7.14 -5.31 -11.44
CA LYS A 49 -7.31 -3.89 -11.09
C LYS A 49 -8.34 -3.73 -9.98
N GLY A 50 -8.17 -2.70 -9.18
CA GLY A 50 -9.14 -2.35 -8.16
C GLY A 50 -8.73 -1.14 -7.33
N THR A 51 -9.48 -0.94 -6.26
CA THR A 51 -9.24 0.12 -5.28
C THR A 51 -8.79 -0.46 -3.96
N THR A 52 -8.05 0.33 -3.19
CA THR A 52 -7.65 0.00 -1.82
C THR A 52 -8.23 1.03 -0.86
N ALA A 53 -8.71 0.56 0.28
CA ALA A 53 -9.10 1.39 1.42
C ALA A 53 -8.47 0.81 2.68
N MET A 54 -7.56 1.55 3.31
CA MET A 54 -6.68 1.04 4.36
C MET A 54 -6.74 1.91 5.61
N GLY A 55 -6.84 1.27 6.78
CA GLY A 55 -6.50 1.89 8.06
C GLY A 55 -5.00 1.73 8.31
N LEU A 56 -4.33 2.82 8.68
CA LEU A 56 -2.87 2.90 8.74
C LEU A 56 -2.37 3.22 10.15
N VAL A 57 -1.21 2.67 10.47
CA VAL A 57 -0.33 3.12 11.55
C VAL A 57 1.02 3.48 10.94
N SER A 58 1.53 4.66 11.25
CA SER A 58 2.81 5.15 10.76
C SER A 58 3.79 5.44 11.90
N PHE A 59 5.03 5.00 11.73
CA PHE A 59 6.13 5.16 12.67
C PHE A 59 7.19 6.08 12.04
N PRO A 60 7.34 7.33 12.53
CA PRO A 60 8.43 8.19 12.11
C PRO A 60 9.76 7.71 12.71
N ILE A 61 10.76 7.47 11.87
CA ILE A 61 12.10 7.00 12.29
C ILE A 61 13.15 7.90 11.63
N GLY A 62 13.48 9.00 12.31
CA GLY A 62 14.35 10.04 11.78
C GLY A 62 13.83 10.58 10.44
N PRO A 63 14.64 10.59 9.36
CA PRO A 63 14.19 10.94 8.02
C PRO A 63 13.33 9.86 7.33
N GLY A 64 13.27 8.66 7.92
CA GLY A 64 12.44 7.54 7.45
C GLY A 64 11.03 7.53 8.04
N LYS A 65 10.15 6.76 7.41
CA LYS A 65 8.82 6.43 7.90
C LYS A 65 8.46 5.01 7.49
N ILE A 66 8.03 4.22 8.47
CA ILE A 66 7.38 2.93 8.25
C ILE A 66 5.88 3.14 8.34
N LYS A 67 5.10 2.57 7.43
CA LYS A 67 3.65 2.46 7.57
C LYS A 67 3.24 1.00 7.51
N VAL A 68 2.30 0.64 8.37
CA VAL A 68 1.63 -0.65 8.35
C VAL A 68 0.15 -0.36 8.20
N GLY A 69 -0.54 -1.11 7.36
CA GLY A 69 -1.96 -0.93 7.15
C GLY A 69 -2.71 -2.25 7.01
N VAL A 70 -3.97 -2.22 7.39
CA VAL A 70 -4.93 -3.31 7.17
C VAL A 70 -6.22 -2.70 6.62
N GLY A 71 -6.90 -3.43 5.75
CA GLY A 71 -8.13 -2.94 5.15
C GLY A 71 -8.58 -3.77 3.98
N VAL A 72 -9.18 -3.10 3.00
CA VAL A 72 -9.79 -3.73 1.84
C VAL A 72 -8.96 -3.45 0.59
N ILE A 73 -8.70 -4.51 -0.17
CA ILE A 73 -8.06 -4.50 -1.49
C ILE A 73 -9.06 -5.15 -2.46
N GLY A 74 -9.66 -4.36 -3.36
CA GLY A 74 -10.79 -4.83 -4.17
C GLY A 74 -11.96 -5.25 -3.28
N LYS A 75 -12.31 -6.54 -3.31
CA LYS A 75 -13.31 -7.14 -2.41
C LYS A 75 -12.71 -8.05 -1.34
N SER A 76 -11.38 -8.03 -1.18
CA SER A 76 -10.66 -8.90 -0.24
C SER A 76 -10.11 -8.10 0.94
N VAL A 77 -9.91 -8.76 2.07
CA VAL A 77 -9.14 -8.17 3.17
C VAL A 77 -7.67 -8.29 2.84
N GLY A 78 -6.92 -7.22 3.03
CA GLY A 78 -5.49 -7.18 2.79
C GLY A 78 -4.72 -6.40 3.84
N SER A 79 -3.40 -6.56 3.82
CA SER A 79 -2.48 -5.76 4.60
C SER A 79 -1.43 -5.13 3.69
N MET A 80 -0.81 -4.08 4.23
CA MET A 80 0.28 -3.39 3.57
C MET A 80 1.39 -3.06 4.56
N PHE A 81 2.61 -3.06 4.05
CA PHE A 81 3.80 -2.59 4.74
C PHE A 81 4.56 -1.67 3.80
N GLU A 82 4.87 -0.47 4.26
CA GLU A 82 5.61 0.55 3.50
C GLU A 82 6.83 0.99 4.30
N ALA A 83 7.99 0.97 3.66
CA ALA A 83 9.21 1.56 4.19
C ALA A 83 9.66 2.67 3.25
N SER A 84 9.74 3.90 3.78
CA SER A 84 10.07 5.09 2.99
C SER A 84 11.13 5.92 3.67
N TYR A 85 11.96 6.59 2.86
CA TYR A 85 12.95 7.56 3.30
C TYR A 85 12.68 8.90 2.64
N GLY A 86 12.76 9.97 3.42
CA GLY A 86 12.29 11.29 3.01
C GLY A 86 13.27 12.42 3.22
N LEU A 87 13.03 13.48 2.43
CA LEU A 87 13.66 14.79 2.56
C LEU A 87 12.57 15.83 2.79
N ARG A 88 12.81 16.75 3.73
CA ARG A 88 11.90 17.85 4.00
C ARG A 88 12.36 19.10 3.24
N LEU A 89 11.48 19.63 2.40
CA LEU A 89 11.68 20.86 1.63
C LEU A 89 10.66 21.90 2.13
N GLY A 90 10.95 22.52 3.27
CA GLY A 90 10.03 23.45 3.94
C GLY A 90 8.77 22.75 4.48
N SER A 91 7.59 23.13 3.98
CA SER A 91 6.30 22.51 4.31
C SER A 91 6.04 21.21 3.54
N LEU A 92 6.76 21.00 2.44
CA LEU A 92 6.68 19.78 1.63
C LEU A 92 7.61 18.71 2.17
N ASN A 93 7.15 17.47 2.09
CA ASN A 93 7.92 16.29 2.41
C ASN A 93 7.85 15.32 1.24
N ALA A 94 8.97 15.13 0.56
CA ALA A 94 9.09 14.14 -0.50
C ALA A 94 9.74 12.88 0.06
N ARG A 95 9.19 11.71 -0.26
CA ARG A 95 9.70 10.41 0.17
C ARG A 95 9.77 9.46 -1.01
N VAL A 96 10.77 8.58 -0.99
CA VAL A 96 10.86 7.43 -1.88
C VAL A 96 10.87 6.18 -1.01
N GLY A 97 10.19 5.14 -1.45
CA GLY A 97 10.07 3.93 -0.65
C GLY A 97 9.70 2.70 -1.46
N VAL A 98 9.61 1.60 -0.73
CA VAL A 98 9.08 0.34 -1.20
C VAL A 98 7.87 -0.02 -0.36
N ARG A 99 6.90 -0.66 -0.99
CA ARG A 99 5.70 -1.14 -0.32
C ARG A 99 5.38 -2.54 -0.76
N TYR A 100 5.05 -3.36 0.22
CA TYR A 100 4.48 -4.67 0.04
C TYR A 100 3.00 -4.63 0.39
N ALA A 101 2.15 -5.20 -0.46
CA ALA A 101 0.74 -5.39 -0.21
C ALA A 101 0.39 -6.86 -0.41
N THR A 102 -0.47 -7.40 0.44
CA THR A 102 -0.92 -8.78 0.33
C THR A 102 -2.40 -8.89 0.63
N ILE A 103 -3.08 -9.73 -0.14
CA ILE A 103 -4.41 -10.20 0.15
C ILE A 103 -4.30 -11.29 1.22
N LEU A 104 -5.05 -11.12 2.31
CA LEU A 104 -5.07 -12.03 3.46
C LEU A 104 -6.27 -12.99 3.42
N THR A 105 -7.35 -12.61 2.76
CA THR A 105 -8.53 -13.46 2.57
C THR A 105 -8.88 -13.59 1.09
N PRO A 106 -9.32 -14.77 0.61
CA PRO A 106 -9.92 -14.88 -0.71
C PRO A 106 -11.23 -14.08 -0.73
N GLY A 107 -11.23 -12.91 -1.36
CA GLY A 107 -12.47 -12.18 -1.64
C GLY A 107 -13.22 -12.82 -2.80
N ALA A 108 -14.52 -12.55 -2.91
CA ALA A 108 -15.41 -13.13 -3.93
C ALA A 108 -15.04 -12.80 -5.40
N ASP A 109 -14.03 -11.96 -5.63
CA ASP A 109 -13.52 -11.59 -6.97
C ASP A 109 -12.30 -12.42 -7.40
N VAL A 110 -11.77 -13.28 -6.53
CA VAL A 110 -10.62 -14.13 -6.86
C VAL A 110 -11.15 -15.36 -7.60
N GLN A 111 -10.96 -15.41 -8.93
CA GLN A 111 -11.29 -16.59 -9.74
C GLN A 111 -10.64 -17.85 -9.14
N GLU A 112 -11.38 -18.98 -9.11
CA GLU A 112 -10.94 -20.26 -8.53
C GLU A 112 -9.57 -20.74 -9.03
N ASN A 113 -9.15 -20.32 -10.24
CA ASN A 113 -7.83 -20.62 -10.81
C ASN A 113 -6.63 -20.01 -10.04
N TRP A 114 -6.87 -19.13 -9.08
CA TRP A 114 -5.83 -18.45 -8.27
C TRP A 114 -5.66 -19.06 -6.87
N ILE A 115 -6.45 -20.08 -6.52
CA ILE A 115 -6.35 -20.78 -5.23
C ILE A 115 -5.39 -21.97 -5.39
N THR A 116 -4.09 -21.71 -5.39
CA THR A 116 -3.07 -22.73 -5.07
C THR A 116 -2.47 -22.39 -3.71
N VAL A 117 -2.43 -23.38 -2.82
CA VAL A 117 -1.84 -23.27 -1.48
C VAL A 117 -0.35 -22.91 -1.64
N PRO A 118 0.19 -21.80 -1.04
CA PRO A 118 -0.41 -20.87 -0.10
C PRO A 118 -1.12 -19.69 -0.80
N SER A 119 -2.40 -19.54 -0.50
CA SER A 119 -3.38 -18.66 -1.14
C SER A 119 -3.25 -17.18 -0.77
N SER A 120 -2.04 -16.63 -0.80
CA SER A 120 -1.80 -15.20 -0.56
C SER A 120 -1.27 -14.54 -1.83
N LEU A 121 -2.11 -13.73 -2.46
CA LEU A 121 -1.68 -12.87 -3.57
C LEU A 121 -1.02 -11.61 -2.99
N GLY A 122 0.27 -11.47 -3.18
CA GLY A 122 1.03 -10.31 -2.72
C GLY A 122 1.91 -9.74 -3.82
N TRP A 123 2.17 -8.44 -3.75
CA TRP A 123 3.06 -7.74 -4.67
C TRP A 123 3.87 -6.68 -3.94
N MET A 124 4.96 -6.26 -4.57
CA MET A 124 5.82 -5.19 -4.09
C MET A 124 5.89 -4.09 -5.14
N ASP A 125 5.61 -2.85 -4.73
CA ASP A 125 5.71 -1.66 -5.56
C ASP A 125 6.75 -0.67 -5.01
N GLY A 126 7.43 0.04 -5.92
CA GLY A 126 8.20 1.23 -5.59
C GLY A 126 7.27 2.44 -5.57
N LEU A 127 7.49 3.37 -4.66
CA LEU A 127 6.64 4.55 -4.53
C LEU A 127 7.43 5.83 -4.35
N VAL A 128 6.84 6.92 -4.84
CA VAL A 128 7.20 8.29 -4.52
C VAL A 128 6.00 8.92 -3.85
N ALA A 129 6.20 9.46 -2.65
CA ALA A 129 5.16 10.10 -1.87
C ALA A 129 5.49 11.58 -1.66
N VAL A 130 4.51 12.44 -1.89
CA VAL A 130 4.60 13.87 -1.56
C VAL A 130 3.56 14.16 -0.49
N GLY A 131 4.02 14.64 0.65
CA GLY A 131 3.18 15.01 1.78
C GLY A 131 3.29 16.50 2.09
N ILE A 132 2.19 17.09 2.51
CA ILE A 132 2.13 18.45 3.05
C ILE A 132 1.88 18.30 4.55
N ASN A 133 2.76 18.87 5.36
CA ASN A 133 2.45 19.05 6.78
C ASN A 133 1.85 20.45 6.94
N LEU A 134 0.57 20.50 7.30
CA LEU A 134 -0.15 21.72 7.65
C LEU A 134 0.07 22.07 9.12
#